data_AF-A0A1E1J1U2-F1
#
_entry.id   AF-A0A1E1J1U2-F1
#
_cell.length_a   1.000
_cell.length_b   1.000
_cell.length_c   1.000
_cell.angle_alpha   90.00
_cell.angle_beta   90.00
_cell.angle_gamma   90.00
#
_symmetry.space_group_name_H-M   'P 1'
#
loop_
_entity.id
_entity.type
_entity.pdbx_description
1 polymer ?
#
loop_
_entity_poly.entity_id
_entity_poly.type
_entity_poly.pdbx_seq_one_letter_code
_entity_poly.pdbx_strand_id
1 'polypeptide(L)'
;MASQVTNASAAGKQATDEEITRYRVMARLSDIRTQPLKQLPMTAFMMWMVGNEVSIFSIMFVGMAVVNPLQSIFGVGKMFADFEEDAKTDRQIRSAVNQARWIFIGCCLIAFFVALVKLNWMELLPVSSMDWMDNTPPTYQEFSSGAFYE
;
A
#
# COMPACT_ATOMS: atom_id res chain seq x y z
N MET A 1 -9.53 24.16 -68.55
CA MET A 1 -10.41 24.45 -67.39
C MET A 1 -10.17 23.36 -66.36
N ALA A 2 -9.36 23.66 -65.35
CA ALA A 2 -9.02 22.75 -64.26
C ALA A 2 -10.18 22.72 -63.25
N SER A 3 -10.82 21.57 -63.08
CA SER A 3 -11.78 21.36 -61.98
C SER A 3 -10.99 20.93 -60.75
N GLN A 4 -11.06 21.77 -59.72
CA GLN A 4 -10.36 21.60 -58.46
C GLN A 4 -10.95 20.41 -57.70
N VAL A 5 -10.06 19.50 -57.28
CA VAL A 5 -10.33 18.51 -56.24
C VAL A 5 -10.43 19.25 -54.91
N THR A 6 -11.64 19.61 -54.49
CA THR A 6 -11.91 20.03 -53.11
C THR A 6 -12.30 18.82 -52.27
N ASN A 7 -11.28 18.10 -51.77
CA ASN A 7 -11.44 17.21 -50.63
C ASN A 7 -11.52 18.05 -49.34
N ALA A 8 -12.68 18.67 -49.13
CA ALA A 8 -13.04 19.36 -47.90
C ALA A 8 -13.59 18.36 -46.87
N SER A 9 -12.74 17.45 -46.38
CA SER A 9 -13.03 16.65 -45.17
C SER A 9 -11.76 15.97 -44.65
N ALA A 10 -10.80 16.78 -44.21
CA ALA A 10 -9.65 16.33 -43.41
C ALA A 10 -9.49 17.20 -42.16
N ALA A 11 -10.61 17.72 -41.63
CA ALA A 11 -10.67 18.57 -40.44
C ALA A 11 -11.13 17.79 -39.20
N GLY A 12 -10.78 16.51 -39.10
CA GLY A 12 -10.60 15.90 -37.79
C GLY A 12 -9.28 16.44 -37.23
N LYS A 13 -9.33 17.38 -36.28
CA LYS A 13 -8.15 17.93 -35.60
C LYS A 13 -7.25 16.76 -35.19
N GLN A 14 -6.13 16.61 -35.88
CA GLN A 14 -5.04 15.74 -35.46
C GLN A 14 -4.60 16.28 -34.10
N ALA A 15 -4.87 15.51 -33.04
CA ALA A 15 -4.45 15.87 -31.69
C ALA A 15 -2.95 16.21 -31.75
N THR A 16 -2.57 17.34 -31.18
CA THR A 16 -1.17 17.79 -31.24
C THR A 16 -0.30 16.74 -30.53
N ASP A 17 0.92 16.51 -31.00
CA ASP A 17 1.83 15.52 -30.38
C ASP A 17 1.99 15.74 -28.86
N GLU A 18 1.89 16.99 -28.42
CA GLU A 18 1.92 17.40 -27.02
C GLU A 18 0.67 16.93 -26.24
N GLU A 19 -0.52 17.04 -26.83
CA GLU A 19 -1.76 16.53 -26.23
C GLU A 19 -1.73 15.01 -26.09
N ILE A 20 -1.25 14.30 -27.13
CA ILE A 20 -1.11 12.84 -27.11
C ILE A 20 -0.17 12.40 -25.98
N THR A 21 0.92 13.14 -25.79
CA THR A 21 1.89 12.87 -24.71
C THR A 21 1.26 13.08 -23.33
N ARG A 22 0.49 14.16 -23.14
CA ARG A 22 -0.26 14.42 -21.89
C ARG A 22 -1.25 13.31 -21.57
N TYR A 23 -2.05 12.86 -22.54
CA TYR A 23 -3.01 11.77 -22.32
C TYR A 23 -2.31 10.48 -21.90
N ARG A 24 -1.15 10.17 -22.50
CA ARG A 24 -0.34 9.00 -22.14
C ARG A 24 0.17 9.07 -20.69
N VAL A 25 0.68 10.23 -20.28
CA VAL A 25 1.16 10.46 -18.91
C VAL A 25 0.02 10.33 -17.91
N MET A 26 -1.14 10.95 -18.18
CA MET A 26 -2.31 10.86 -17.29
C MET A 26 -2.85 9.44 -17.16
N ALA A 27 -2.89 8.67 -18.25
CA ALA A 27 -3.27 7.26 -18.22
C ALA A 27 -2.31 6.45 -17.34
N ARG A 28 -0.99 6.62 -17.53
CA ARG A 28 0.03 5.93 -16.74
C ARG A 28 -0.04 6.29 -15.25
N LEU A 29 -0.23 7.57 -14.92
CA LEU A 29 -0.45 8.03 -13.54
C LEU A 29 -1.67 7.37 -12.91
N SER A 30 -2.73 7.19 -13.69
CA SER A 30 -3.98 6.59 -13.21
C SER A 30 -3.83 5.11 -12.87
N ASP A 31 -2.96 4.40 -13.59
CA ASP A 31 -2.63 3.02 -13.28
C ASP A 31 -1.73 2.90 -12.05
N ILE A 32 -0.71 3.75 -11.94
CA ILE A 32 0.22 3.74 -10.82
C ILE A 32 -0.50 4.06 -9.50
N ARG A 33 -1.35 5.10 -9.47
CA ARG A 33 -2.06 5.48 -8.23
C ARG A 33 -2.99 4.37 -7.71
N THR A 34 -3.51 3.53 -8.61
CA THR A 34 -4.43 2.42 -8.25
C THR A 34 -3.71 1.09 -8.04
N GLN A 35 -2.41 1.02 -8.25
CA GLN A 35 -1.64 -0.21 -8.16
C GLN A 35 -1.72 -0.91 -6.79
N PRO A 36 -1.57 -0.22 -5.63
CA PRO A 36 -1.70 -0.87 -4.32
C PRO A 36 -3.11 -1.41 -4.08
N LEU A 37 -4.11 -0.70 -4.58
CA LEU A 37 -5.52 -1.07 -4.44
C LEU A 37 -5.86 -2.34 -5.23
N LYS A 38 -5.27 -2.52 -6.42
CA LYS A 38 -5.47 -3.73 -7.24
C LYS A 38 -4.88 -4.99 -6.60
N GLN A 39 -3.84 -4.86 -5.79
CA GLN A 39 -3.23 -6.00 -5.10
C GLN A 39 -3.92 -6.35 -3.77
N LEU A 40 -4.60 -5.38 -3.16
CA LEU A 40 -5.25 -5.54 -1.87
C LEU A 40 -6.25 -6.71 -1.80
N PRO A 41 -7.11 -6.97 -2.81
CA PRO A 41 -8.02 -8.13 -2.79
C PRO A 41 -7.29 -9.47 -2.70
N MET A 42 -6.17 -9.60 -3.40
CA MET A 42 -5.37 -10.83 -3.37
C MET A 42 -4.74 -11.02 -1.99
N THR A 43 -4.15 -9.96 -1.43
CA THR A 43 -3.56 -10.00 -0.09
C THR A 43 -4.62 -10.29 0.98
N ALA A 44 -5.78 -9.65 0.90
CA ALA A 44 -6.88 -9.85 1.84
C ALA A 44 -7.45 -11.28 1.76
N PHE A 45 -7.62 -11.83 0.57
CA PHE A 45 -8.06 -13.20 0.39
C PHE A 45 -7.06 -14.20 0.99
N MET A 46 -5.76 -14.00 0.77
CA MET A 46 -4.74 -14.83 1.40
C MET A 46 -4.72 -14.68 2.92
N MET A 47 -4.86 -13.47 3.46
CA MET A 47 -4.97 -13.25 4.91
C MET A 47 -6.17 -13.97 5.52
N TRP A 48 -7.28 -14.05 4.78
CA TRP A 48 -8.46 -14.79 5.19
C TRP A 48 -8.20 -16.30 5.21
N MET A 49 -7.55 -16.84 4.16
CA MET A 49 -7.20 -18.26 4.04
C MET A 49 -6.17 -18.74 5.07
N VAL A 50 -5.21 -17.89 5.43
CA VAL A 50 -4.19 -18.20 6.45
C VAL A 50 -4.82 -18.44 7.83
N GLY A 51 -6.07 -18.01 8.05
CA GLY A 51 -6.79 -18.26 9.30
C GLY A 51 -6.21 -17.48 10.48
N ASN A 52 -6.56 -17.87 11.70
CA ASN A 52 -6.07 -17.24 12.93
C ASN A 52 -5.03 -18.09 13.67
N GLU A 53 -4.58 -19.20 13.07
CA GLU A 53 -3.59 -20.07 13.68
C GLU A 53 -2.18 -19.48 13.51
N VAL A 54 -1.49 -19.32 14.64
CA VAL A 54 -0.13 -18.78 14.69
C VAL A 54 0.84 -19.90 14.35
N SER A 55 1.35 -19.86 13.13
CA SER A 55 2.38 -20.74 12.57
C SER A 55 3.54 -19.88 12.08
N ILE A 56 4.76 -20.42 12.03
CA ILE A 56 5.92 -19.70 11.48
C ILE A 56 5.61 -19.11 10.09
N PHE A 57 4.86 -19.85 9.25
CA PHE A 57 4.48 -19.42 7.92
C PHE A 57 3.46 -18.26 7.91
N SER A 58 2.52 -18.23 8.86
CA SER A 58 1.53 -17.17 8.93
C SER A 58 2.16 -15.85 9.42
N ILE A 59 3.10 -15.92 10.36
CA ILE A 59 3.88 -14.77 10.83
C ILE A 59 4.70 -14.15 9.69
N MET A 60 5.42 -14.98 8.92
CA MET A 60 6.23 -14.47 7.80
C MET A 60 5.38 -13.79 6.73
N PHE A 61 4.24 -14.40 6.37
CA PHE A 61 3.32 -13.84 5.39
C PHE A 61 2.72 -12.51 5.85
N VAL A 62 2.20 -12.46 7.09
CA VAL A 62 1.61 -11.25 7.65
C VAL A 62 2.68 -10.16 7.85
N GLY A 63 3.90 -10.54 8.22
CA GLY A 63 5.06 -9.63 8.27
C GLY A 63 5.32 -8.97 6.92
N MET A 64 5.37 -9.73 5.82
CA MET A 64 5.50 -9.15 4.48
C MET A 64 4.30 -8.27 4.11
N ALA A 65 3.09 -8.65 4.52
CA ALA A 65 1.90 -7.86 4.23
C ALA A 65 1.87 -6.50 4.96
N VAL A 66 2.63 -6.36 6.06
CA VAL A 66 2.83 -5.10 6.79
C VAL A 66 4.00 -4.31 6.20
N VAL A 67 5.10 -4.99 5.90
CA VAL A 67 6.34 -4.37 5.40
C VAL A 67 6.19 -3.86 3.96
N ASN A 68 5.49 -4.59 3.09
CA ASN A 68 5.34 -4.20 1.68
C ASN A 68 4.63 -2.84 1.51
N PRO A 69 3.50 -2.55 2.20
CA PRO A 69 2.91 -1.22 2.20
C PRO A 69 3.85 -0.14 2.75
N LEU A 70 4.60 -0.43 3.83
CA LEU A 70 5.56 0.51 4.40
C LEU A 70 6.68 0.85 3.41
N GLN A 71 7.29 -0.16 2.79
CA GLN A 71 8.31 0.04 1.75
C GLN A 71 7.76 0.84 0.57
N SER A 72 6.50 0.58 0.19
CA SER A 72 5.83 1.34 -0.88
C SER A 72 5.68 2.81 -0.53
N ILE A 73 5.32 3.15 0.71
CA ILE A 73 5.19 4.54 1.20
C ILE A 73 6.55 5.24 1.20
N PHE A 74 7.60 4.60 1.73
CA PHE A 74 8.95 5.18 1.72
C PHE A 74 9.55 5.26 0.30
N GLY A 75 9.11 4.39 -0.62
CA GLY A 75 9.52 4.34 -2.01
C GLY A 75 8.79 5.31 -2.95
N VAL A 76 7.77 6.04 -2.50
CA VAL A 76 6.94 6.94 -3.34
C VAL A 76 7.79 7.94 -4.11
N GLY A 77 8.82 8.53 -3.49
CA GLY A 77 9.68 9.52 -4.16
C GLY A 77 10.36 8.95 -5.40
N LYS A 78 10.88 7.71 -5.31
CA LYS A 78 11.51 7.04 -6.45
C LYS A 78 10.48 6.64 -7.50
N MET A 79 9.30 6.19 -7.09
CA MET A 79 8.28 5.72 -8.03
C MET A 79 7.68 6.84 -8.89
N PHE A 80 7.66 8.07 -8.36
CA PHE A 80 7.17 9.26 -9.08
C PHE A 80 8.27 10.14 -9.67
N ALA A 81 9.55 9.74 -9.55
CA ALA A 81 10.68 10.51 -10.09
C ALA A 81 10.61 10.61 -11.62
N ASP A 82 10.20 9.53 -12.30
CA ASP A 82 10.04 9.46 -13.75
C ASP A 82 9.06 10.52 -14.30
N PHE A 83 8.12 11.01 -13.47
CA PHE A 83 7.12 12.00 -13.87
C PHE A 83 7.47 13.42 -13.46
N GLU A 84 8.57 13.64 -12.73
CA GLU A 84 8.95 14.98 -12.29
C GLU A 84 9.46 15.86 -13.42
N GLU A 85 10.05 15.28 -14.46
CA GLU A 85 10.48 16.01 -15.65
C GLU A 85 9.27 16.51 -16.45
N ASP A 86 8.29 15.63 -16.72
CA ASP A 86 7.02 15.98 -17.35
C ASP A 86 6.21 17.00 -16.51
N ALA A 87 6.29 16.91 -15.18
CA ALA A 87 5.64 17.85 -14.26
C ALA A 87 6.30 19.24 -14.20
N LYS A 88 7.56 19.37 -14.60
CA LYS A 88 8.23 20.69 -14.73
C LYS A 88 7.76 21.42 -15.98
N THR A 89 7.58 20.68 -17.08
CA THR A 89 7.12 21.21 -18.36
C THR A 89 5.66 21.66 -18.29
N ASP A 90 4.80 20.89 -17.63
CA ASP A 90 3.35 21.16 -17.59
C ASP A 90 2.78 21.30 -16.18
N ARG A 91 2.09 22.44 -15.94
CA ARG A 91 1.45 22.72 -14.65
C ARG A 91 0.30 21.75 -14.34
N GLN A 92 -0.44 21.30 -15.35
CA GLN A 92 -1.55 20.34 -15.17
C GLN A 92 -1.04 18.95 -14.77
N ILE A 93 0.06 18.49 -15.38
CA ILE A 93 0.71 17.22 -15.03
C ILE A 93 1.21 17.29 -13.58
N ARG A 94 1.81 18.41 -13.16
CA ARG A 94 2.27 18.59 -11.77
C ARG A 94 1.14 18.42 -10.75
N SER A 95 -0.04 19.01 -10.99
CA SER A 95 -1.18 18.81 -10.10
C SER A 95 -1.66 17.35 -10.08
N ALA A 96 -1.68 16.69 -11.24
CA ALA A 96 -2.08 15.29 -11.35
C ALA A 96 -1.11 14.35 -10.63
N VAL A 97 0.21 14.58 -10.74
CA VAL A 97 1.25 13.82 -10.03
C VAL A 97 1.05 13.97 -8.51
N ASN A 98 0.86 15.19 -8.02
CA ASN A 98 0.64 15.42 -6.59
C ASN A 98 -0.62 14.72 -6.07
N GLN A 99 -1.72 14.78 -6.81
CA GLN A 99 -2.95 14.04 -6.46
C GLN A 99 -2.72 12.53 -6.48
N ALA A 100 -2.02 12.00 -7.48
CA ALA A 100 -1.69 10.59 -7.59
C ALA A 100 -0.82 10.10 -6.43
N ARG A 101 0.15 10.91 -5.97
CA ARG A 101 0.98 10.61 -4.79
C ARG A 101 0.14 10.46 -3.52
N TRP A 102 -0.79 11.38 -3.28
CA TRP A 102 -1.68 11.31 -2.11
C TRP A 102 -2.62 10.11 -2.17
N ILE A 103 -3.20 9.81 -3.34
CA ILE A 103 -4.06 8.64 -3.54
C ILE A 103 -3.27 7.34 -3.29
N PHE A 104 -2.06 7.24 -3.84
CA PHE A 104 -1.19 6.08 -3.65
C PHE A 104 -0.87 5.85 -2.17
N ILE A 105 -0.45 6.90 -1.45
CA ILE A 105 -0.17 6.84 0.00
C ILE A 105 -1.44 6.42 0.76
N GLY A 106 -2.60 6.99 0.42
CA GLY A 106 -3.88 6.61 1.02
C GLY A 106 -4.20 5.12 0.83
N CYS A 107 -4.02 4.57 -0.37
CA CYS A 107 -4.22 3.15 -0.63
C CYS A 107 -3.23 2.27 0.13
N CYS A 108 -1.96 2.66 0.21
CA CYS A 108 -0.96 1.93 1.00
C CYS A 108 -1.27 1.97 2.50
N LEU A 109 -1.75 3.09 3.03
CA LEU A 109 -2.18 3.19 4.42
C LEU A 109 -3.38 2.28 4.71
N ILE A 110 -4.36 2.22 3.82
CA ILE A 110 -5.49 1.29 3.96
C ILE A 110 -4.98 -0.16 4.00
N ALA A 111 -4.09 -0.55 3.09
CA ALA A 111 -3.49 -1.89 3.09
C ALA A 111 -2.74 -2.19 4.41
N PHE A 112 -1.99 -1.21 4.90
CA PHE A 112 -1.27 -1.31 6.17
C PHE A 112 -2.22 -1.46 7.37
N PHE A 113 -3.29 -0.68 7.44
CA PHE A 113 -4.29 -0.80 8.51
C PHE A 113 -5.00 -2.15 8.51
N VAL A 114 -5.36 -2.67 7.33
CA VAL A 114 -5.94 -4.03 7.22
C VAL A 114 -4.97 -5.08 7.78
N ALA A 115 -3.68 -4.96 7.46
CA ALA A 115 -2.66 -5.86 7.99
C ALA A 115 -2.48 -5.73 9.52
N LEU A 116 -2.54 -4.51 10.06
CA LEU A 116 -2.48 -4.26 11.51
C LEU A 116 -3.68 -4.86 12.26
N VAL A 117 -4.89 -4.74 11.72
CA VAL A 117 -6.09 -5.37 12.31
C VAL A 117 -5.92 -6.88 12.34
N LYS A 118 -5.37 -7.47 11.27
CA LYS A 118 -5.10 -8.92 11.23
C LYS A 118 -4.04 -9.35 12.25
N LEU A 119 -2.97 -8.57 12.42
CA LEU A 119 -1.95 -8.80 13.45
C LEU A 119 -2.53 -8.74 14.86
N ASN A 120 -3.45 -7.81 15.12
CA ASN A 120 -4.16 -7.72 16.39
C ASN A 120 -5.01 -8.98 16.64
N TRP A 121 -5.75 -9.46 15.63
CA TRP A 121 -6.52 -10.71 15.75
C TRP A 121 -5.66 -11.95 15.96
N MET A 122 -4.41 -11.95 15.49
CA MET A 122 -3.44 -13.04 15.72
C MET A 122 -2.71 -12.92 17.07
N GLU A 123 -2.99 -11.89 17.87
CA GLU A 123 -2.32 -11.62 19.16
C GLU A 123 -0.78 -11.51 19.06
N LEU A 124 -0.27 -11.11 17.89
CA LEU A 124 1.16 -10.93 17.65
C LEU A 124 1.69 -9.55 18.06
N LEU A 125 0.79 -8.61 18.35
CA LEU A 125 1.16 -7.27 18.78
C LEU A 125 1.24 -7.22 20.31
N PRO A 126 2.21 -6.48 20.88
CA PRO A 126 2.34 -6.29 22.32
C PRO A 126 1.25 -5.33 22.85
N VAL A 127 -0.01 -5.76 22.79
CA VAL A 127 -1.19 -4.97 23.21
C VAL A 127 -1.78 -5.48 24.52
N SER A 128 -1.49 -6.71 24.92
CA SER A 128 -1.95 -7.28 26.18
C SER A 128 -1.05 -6.82 27.31
N SER A 129 -1.62 -6.58 28.49
CA SER A 129 -0.83 -6.24 29.69
C SER A 129 0.23 -7.30 30.01
N MET A 130 -0.03 -8.57 29.64
CA MET A 130 0.94 -9.66 29.82
C MET A 130 2.21 -9.47 28.96
N ASP A 131 2.11 -8.81 27.81
CA ASP A 131 3.26 -8.54 26.94
C ASP A 131 4.27 -7.56 27.58
N TRP A 132 3.83 -6.84 28.61
CA TRP A 132 4.59 -5.84 29.35
C TRP A 132 4.86 -6.24 30.80
N MET A 133 4.40 -7.43 31.22
CA MET A 133 4.70 -7.91 32.56
C MET A 133 6.17 -8.29 32.65
N ASP A 134 6.83 -7.79 33.69
CA ASP A 134 8.19 -8.21 34.02
C ASP A 134 8.18 -9.72 34.29
N ASN A 135 9.12 -10.43 33.66
CA ASN A 135 9.28 -11.87 33.83
C ASN A 135 9.87 -12.24 35.21
N THR A 136 9.83 -11.29 36.15
CA THR A 136 10.22 -11.52 37.53
C THR A 136 9.17 -12.40 38.20
N PRO A 137 9.57 -13.50 38.86
CA PRO A 137 8.63 -14.33 39.58
C PRO A 137 7.89 -13.47 40.61
N PRO A 138 6.57 -13.67 40.80
CA PRO A 138 5.83 -12.91 41.79
C PRO A 138 6.45 -13.13 43.16
N THR A 139 6.55 -12.09 43.97
CA THR A 139 7.02 -12.22 45.35
C THR A 139 5.97 -13.01 46.13
N TYR A 140 6.24 -14.29 46.40
CA TYR A 140 5.36 -15.15 47.17
C TYR A 140 5.22 -14.59 48.59
N GLN A 141 4.01 -14.18 48.98
CA GLN A 141 3.75 -13.60 50.31
C GLN A 141 3.50 -14.65 51.39
N GLU A 142 3.33 -15.91 51.00
CA GLU A 142 3.09 -17.01 51.92
C GLU A 142 4.08 -18.15 51.68
N PHE A 143 4.62 -18.68 52.78
CA PHE A 143 5.48 -19.86 52.79
C PHE A 143 4.82 -20.91 53.70
N SER A 144 4.33 -22.00 53.10
CA SER A 144 3.78 -23.14 53.84
C SER A 144 4.69 -24.35 53.65
N SER A 145 5.34 -24.79 54.73
CA SER A 145 6.10 -26.04 54.77
C SER A 145 5.44 -27.02 55.73
N GLY A 146 5.09 -28.21 55.24
CA GLY A 146 4.60 -29.30 56.08
C GLY A 146 5.75 -30.07 56.74
N ALA A 147 5.54 -30.52 57.98
CA ALA A 147 6.43 -31.47 58.64
C ALA A 147 5.78 -32.86 58.61
N PHE A 148 6.50 -33.86 58.08
CA PHE A 148 6.12 -35.27 58.22
C PHE A 148 6.65 -35.77 59.56
N TYR A 149 5.77 -36.31 60.40
CA TYR A 149 6.15 -37.04 61.60
C TYR A 149 6.00 -38.53 61.29
N GLU A 150 7.07 -39.31 61.56
CA GLU A 150 7.10 -40.78 61.44
C GLU A 150 6.25 -41.47 62.51
#